data_AF-A0A6G7YP78-F1
#
_entry.id   AF-A0A6G7YP78-F1
#
_cell.length_a   1.000
_cell.length_b   1.000
_cell.length_c   1.000
_cell.angle_alpha   90.00
_cell.angle_beta   90.00
_cell.angle_gamma   90.00
#
_symmetry.space_group_name_H-M   'P 1'
#
loop_
_entity.id
_entity.type
_entity.pdbx_description
1 polymer ?
#
loop_
_entity_poly.entity_id
_entity_poly.type
_entity_poly.pdbx_seq_one_letter_code
_entity_poly.pdbx_strand_id
1 'polypeptide(L)'
;MRSLIILPVAAAVASCSTAPQERMTSPRSEAKLQQLLAGKVAGPAQDCLSRLRTSDMVRIDDDTLLFRDGSKRVYLNELEGSCSGLGNSGYALVTKSFGGNGGQMCRGDIARTVDLTSGIQAGSCAIGAFVPYTAPRS
;
A
#
# COMPACT_ATOMS: atom_id res chain seq x y z
N MET A 1 -60.31 -18.96 -32.68
CA MET A 1 -59.94 -17.91 -31.71
C MET A 1 -59.37 -18.58 -30.47
N ARG A 2 -58.06 -18.52 -30.28
CA ARG A 2 -57.38 -18.92 -29.03
C ARG A 2 -55.99 -18.31 -29.06
N SER A 3 -55.86 -17.16 -28.40
CA SER A 3 -54.63 -16.38 -28.28
C SER A 3 -53.53 -17.19 -27.63
N LEU A 4 -52.34 -17.22 -28.25
CA LEU A 4 -51.10 -17.66 -27.62
C LEU A 4 -50.40 -16.41 -27.08
N ILE A 5 -50.30 -16.35 -25.75
CA ILE A 5 -49.67 -15.29 -24.97
C ILE A 5 -48.14 -15.43 -25.07
N ILE A 6 -47.49 -14.32 -25.41
CA ILE A 6 -46.04 -14.12 -25.48
C ILE A 6 -45.50 -14.02 -24.04
N LEU A 7 -44.44 -14.76 -23.72
CA LEU A 7 -43.68 -14.59 -22.48
C LEU A 7 -42.23 -14.18 -22.84
N PRO A 8 -41.79 -12.94 -22.55
CA PRO A 8 -40.39 -12.57 -22.75
C PRO A 8 -39.59 -13.04 -21.53
N VAL A 9 -38.61 -13.92 -21.76
CA VAL A 9 -37.61 -14.28 -20.76
C VAL A 9 -36.64 -13.11 -20.63
N ALA A 10 -36.81 -12.30 -19.58
CA ALA A 10 -35.86 -11.28 -19.19
C ALA A 10 -34.63 -11.95 -18.54
N ALA A 11 -33.53 -12.04 -19.28
CA ALA A 11 -32.24 -12.45 -18.75
C ALA A 11 -31.63 -11.29 -17.94
N ALA A 12 -31.73 -11.36 -16.62
CA ALA A 12 -31.03 -10.44 -15.72
C ALA A 12 -29.53 -10.81 -15.70
N VAL A 13 -28.71 -9.98 -16.34
CA VAL A 13 -27.25 -10.05 -16.19
C VAL A 13 -26.88 -9.49 -14.81
N ALA A 14 -26.47 -10.37 -13.90
CA ALA A 14 -25.90 -9.98 -12.62
C ALA A 14 -24.44 -9.53 -12.85
N SER A 15 -24.23 -8.23 -13.04
CA SER A 15 -22.88 -7.64 -13.02
C SER A 15 -22.39 -7.62 -11.57
N CYS A 16 -21.50 -8.55 -11.22
CA CYS A 16 -20.70 -8.45 -9.99
C CYS A 16 -19.76 -7.26 -10.12
N SER A 17 -20.22 -6.09 -9.68
CA SER A 17 -19.38 -4.90 -9.54
C SER A 17 -18.61 -5.08 -8.24
N THR A 18 -17.39 -5.61 -8.31
CA THR A 18 -16.46 -5.52 -7.18
C THR A 18 -16.15 -4.03 -7.00
N ALA A 19 -16.87 -3.38 -6.07
CA ALA A 19 -16.54 -2.03 -5.66
C ALA A 19 -15.09 -2.02 -5.13
N PRO A 20 -14.24 -1.08 -5.55
CA PRO A 20 -12.94 -0.89 -4.91
C PRO A 20 -13.21 -0.68 -3.43
N GLN A 21 -12.65 -1.54 -2.59
CA GLN A 21 -12.69 -1.37 -1.14
C GLN A 21 -12.04 0.00 -0.86
N GLU A 22 -12.86 1.02 -0.55
CA GLU A 22 -12.38 2.36 -0.25
C GLU A 22 -11.47 2.28 0.98
N ARG A 23 -10.16 2.29 0.74
CA ARG A 23 -9.15 2.48 1.79
C ARG A 23 -9.53 3.77 2.53
N MET A 24 -9.65 3.71 3.85
CA MET A 24 -9.96 4.88 4.68
C MET A 24 -8.73 5.80 4.80
N THR A 25 -8.28 6.36 3.68
CA THR A 25 -7.22 7.37 3.68
C THR A 25 -7.83 8.71 4.09
N SER A 26 -7.33 9.30 5.18
CA SER A 26 -7.79 10.63 5.60
C SER A 26 -7.40 11.70 4.56
N PRO A 27 -8.17 12.80 4.40
CA PRO A 27 -7.78 13.90 3.51
C PRO A 27 -6.38 14.45 3.80
N ARG A 28 -5.95 14.40 5.07
CA ARG A 28 -4.61 14.81 5.50
C ARG A 28 -3.53 13.84 5.01
N SER A 29 -3.80 12.54 5.05
CA SER A 29 -2.88 11.49 4.56
C SER A 29 -2.71 11.62 3.05
N GLU A 30 -3.80 11.81 2.32
CA GLU A 30 -3.77 12.02 0.87
C GLU A 30 -2.98 13.27 0.49
N ALA A 31 -3.25 14.40 1.14
CA ALA A 31 -2.50 15.64 0.90
C ALA A 31 -1.00 15.47 1.17
N LYS A 32 -0.63 14.74 2.23
CA LYS A 32 0.77 14.43 2.57
C LYS A 32 1.42 13.53 1.50
N LEU A 33 0.70 12.52 1.02
CA LEU A 33 1.17 11.64 -0.06
C LEU A 33 1.45 12.45 -1.32
N GLN A 34 0.47 13.23 -1.78
CA GLN A 34 0.59 14.08 -2.95
C GLN A 34 1.76 15.06 -2.84
N GLN A 35 1.94 15.70 -1.69
CA GLN A 35 3.05 16.61 -1.45
C GLN A 35 4.42 15.92 -1.60
N LEU A 36 4.57 14.70 -1.10
CA LEU A 36 5.84 13.97 -1.16
C LEU A 36 6.14 13.44 -2.57
N LEU A 37 5.09 13.10 -3.33
CA LEU A 37 5.18 12.65 -4.72
C LEU A 37 5.24 13.80 -5.73
N ALA A 38 4.95 15.04 -5.32
CA ALA A 38 4.91 16.20 -6.21
C ALA A 38 6.19 16.37 -7.03
N GLY A 39 6.01 16.64 -8.33
CA GLY A 39 7.10 16.83 -9.29
C GLY A 39 7.90 15.57 -9.61
N LYS A 40 7.41 14.38 -9.24
CA LYS A 40 8.07 13.10 -9.54
C LYS A 40 7.20 12.27 -10.48
N VAL A 41 7.87 11.45 -11.29
CA VAL A 41 7.23 10.54 -12.24
C VAL A 41 7.36 9.12 -11.73
N ALA A 42 6.25 8.37 -11.78
CA ALA A 42 6.22 6.97 -11.42
C ALA A 42 6.98 6.13 -12.45
N GLY A 43 7.85 5.23 -11.97
CA GLY A 43 8.53 4.22 -12.76
C GLY A 43 7.91 2.83 -12.61
N PRO A 44 8.51 1.81 -13.22
CA PRO A 44 8.05 0.43 -13.09
C PRO A 44 8.15 -0.04 -11.64
N ALA A 45 7.13 -0.75 -11.17
CA ALA A 45 7.12 -1.36 -9.85
C ALA A 45 8.25 -2.41 -9.74
N GLN A 46 8.89 -2.48 -8.58
CA GLN A 46 9.90 -3.46 -8.24
C GLN A 46 9.45 -4.30 -7.04
N ASP A 47 9.82 -5.58 -7.04
CA ASP A 47 9.38 -6.50 -6.00
C ASP A 47 10.18 -6.39 -4.71
N CYS A 48 11.45 -5.97 -4.77
CA CYS A 48 12.32 -5.89 -3.60
C CYS A 48 12.99 -4.53 -3.48
N LEU A 49 13.06 -3.99 -2.27
CA LEU A 49 13.80 -2.78 -1.91
C LEU A 49 14.98 -3.15 -1.02
N SER A 50 16.18 -2.67 -1.37
CA SER A 50 17.40 -2.91 -0.59
C SER A 50 17.35 -2.20 0.77
N ARG A 51 17.96 -2.81 1.80
CA ARG A 51 18.07 -2.25 3.17
C ARG A 51 18.58 -0.82 3.21
N LEU A 52 19.53 -0.49 2.34
CA LEU A 52 20.11 0.85 2.27
C LEU A 52 19.08 1.91 1.83
N ARG A 53 18.01 1.48 1.17
CA ARG A 53 16.93 2.34 0.66
C ARG A 53 15.69 2.30 1.56
N THR A 54 15.67 1.46 2.61
CA THR A 54 14.55 1.38 3.57
C THR A 54 14.79 2.21 4.83
N SER A 55 15.93 2.90 4.95
CA SER A 55 16.33 3.60 6.17
C SER A 55 15.50 4.84 6.49
N ASP A 56 14.97 5.51 5.46
CA ASP A 56 14.16 6.73 5.62
C ASP A 56 12.70 6.45 5.25
N MET A 57 12.02 5.76 6.17
CA MET A 57 10.60 5.43 6.04
C MET A 57 9.71 6.59 6.51
N VAL A 58 8.76 6.96 5.66
CA VAL A 58 7.73 7.94 5.95
C VAL A 58 6.38 7.24 5.89
N ARG A 59 5.64 7.38 6.96
CA ARG A 59 4.30 6.84 7.06
C ARG A 59 3.24 7.82 6.58
N ILE A 60 2.31 7.35 5.77
CA ILE A 60 1.19 8.13 5.25
C ILE A 60 -0.09 7.79 6.02
N ASP A 61 -0.39 6.50 6.12
CA ASP A 61 -1.52 5.94 6.87
C ASP A 61 -1.19 4.49 7.29
N ASP A 62 -2.22 3.68 7.58
CA ASP A 62 -2.06 2.29 8.02
C ASP A 62 -1.61 1.33 6.90
N ASP A 63 -1.78 1.76 5.65
CA ASP A 63 -1.65 0.91 4.46
C ASP A 63 -0.60 1.45 3.49
N THR A 64 -0.11 2.67 3.69
CA THR A 64 0.73 3.39 2.72
C THR A 64 2.01 3.89 3.36
N LEU A 65 3.13 3.46 2.79
CA LEU A 65 4.47 3.84 3.18
C LEU A 65 5.21 4.48 2.01
N LEU A 66 6.07 5.44 2.34
CA LEU A 66 7.06 5.97 1.43
C LEU A 66 8.46 5.69 1.98
N PHE A 67 9.41 5.37 1.12
CA PHE A 67 10.82 5.27 1.46
C PHE A 67 11.61 6.30 0.69
N ARG A 68 12.14 7.32 1.38
CA ARG A 68 12.93 8.37 0.73
C ARG A 68 14.31 7.85 0.37
N ASP A 69 14.75 8.23 -0.82
CA ASP A 69 16.07 7.90 -1.33
C ASP A 69 16.73 9.16 -1.92
N GLY A 70 17.33 9.93 -1.02
CA GLY A 70 17.80 11.28 -1.31
C GLY A 70 16.65 12.25 -1.60
N SER A 71 16.96 13.37 -2.25
CA SER A 71 15.98 14.43 -2.55
C SER A 71 15.14 14.18 -3.81
N LYS A 72 15.64 13.35 -4.73
CA LYS A 72 15.05 13.19 -6.06
C LYS A 72 14.18 11.94 -6.20
N ARG A 73 14.26 10.98 -5.28
CA ARG A 73 13.56 9.71 -5.40
C ARG A 73 12.86 9.31 -4.11
N VAL A 74 11.67 8.76 -4.25
CA VAL A 74 10.89 8.16 -3.17
C VAL A 74 10.25 6.89 -3.70
N TYR A 75 10.21 5.83 -2.92
CA TYR A 75 9.50 4.60 -3.27
C TYR A 75 8.17 4.56 -2.53
N LEU A 76 7.09 4.48 -3.29
CA LEU A 76 5.76 4.20 -2.76
C LEU A 76 5.61 2.70 -2.54
N ASN A 77 5.17 2.31 -1.35
CA ASN A 77 4.78 0.96 -1.02
C ASN A 77 3.36 0.99 -0.45
N GLU A 78 2.45 0.39 -1.19
CA GLU A 78 1.09 0.12 -0.71
C GLU A 78 1.11 -1.29 -0.11
N LEU A 79 0.77 -1.40 1.17
CA LEU A 79 0.76 -2.64 1.91
C LEU A 79 -0.42 -3.51 1.46
N GLU A 80 -0.18 -4.81 1.45
CA GLU A 80 -1.23 -5.80 1.22
C GLU A 80 -1.90 -6.12 2.56
N GLY A 81 -3.16 -5.71 2.69
CA GLY A 81 -3.86 -5.67 3.97
C GLY A 81 -3.58 -4.38 4.76
N SER A 82 -4.09 -4.31 5.99
CA SER A 82 -3.93 -3.12 6.84
C SER A 82 -3.08 -3.42 8.06
N CYS A 83 -2.01 -2.65 8.24
CA CYS A 83 -1.17 -2.76 9.41
C CYS A 83 -1.75 -1.87 10.52
N SER A 84 -2.66 -2.44 11.33
CA SER A 84 -3.44 -1.67 12.31
C SER A 84 -2.59 -0.80 13.22
N GLY A 85 -2.98 0.47 13.31
CA GLY A 85 -2.32 1.47 14.15
C GLY A 85 -1.03 2.00 13.55
N LEU A 86 -0.58 1.47 12.40
CA LEU A 86 0.66 1.90 11.77
C LEU A 86 0.64 3.40 11.65
N GLY A 87 -0.39 4.05 11.11
CA GLY A 87 -0.52 5.50 10.90
C GLY A 87 -0.13 6.39 12.09
N ASN A 88 -0.25 5.89 13.32
CA ASN A 88 -0.01 6.62 14.56
C ASN A 88 1.45 6.57 15.04
N SER A 89 1.94 7.69 15.59
CA SER A 89 3.31 7.82 16.13
C SER A 89 3.64 6.84 17.27
N GLY A 90 2.63 6.29 17.93
CA GLY A 90 2.78 5.28 18.99
C GLY A 90 3.13 3.87 18.50
N TYR A 91 3.19 3.63 17.18
CA TYR A 91 3.45 2.31 16.63
C TYR A 91 4.70 2.30 15.74
N ALA A 92 5.44 1.19 15.82
CA ALA A 92 6.55 0.87 14.92
C ALA A 92 6.20 -0.29 14.00
N LEU A 93 6.64 -0.18 12.75
CA LEU A 93 6.64 -1.30 11.80
C LEU A 93 7.88 -2.15 12.03
N VAL A 94 7.68 -3.45 12.24
CA VAL A 94 8.74 -4.44 12.38
C VAL A 94 8.62 -5.42 11.22
N THR A 95 9.63 -5.45 10.38
CA THR A 95 9.76 -6.42 9.30
C THR A 95 10.85 -7.43 9.65
N LYS A 96 10.57 -8.71 9.43
CA LYS A 96 11.59 -9.76 9.55
C LYS A 96 12.11 -10.07 8.16
N SER A 97 13.21 -9.42 7.77
CA SER A 97 13.94 -9.80 6.56
C SER A 97 14.63 -11.13 6.81
N PHE A 98 13.99 -12.24 6.44
CA PHE A 98 14.63 -13.57 6.50
C PHE A 98 15.87 -13.54 5.61
N GLY A 99 17.01 -14.00 6.14
CA GLY A 99 18.36 -13.81 5.57
C GLY A 99 18.59 -14.36 4.15
N GLY A 100 17.61 -15.01 3.53
CA GLY A 100 17.68 -15.50 2.15
C GLY A 100 17.69 -14.39 1.09
N ASN A 101 17.09 -13.22 1.37
CA ASN A 101 16.95 -12.13 0.40
C ASN A 101 18.05 -11.06 0.52
N GLY A 102 19.25 -11.40 1.01
CA GLY A 102 20.31 -10.40 1.27
C GLY A 102 19.88 -9.31 2.28
N GLY A 103 18.85 -9.62 3.08
CA GLY A 103 18.17 -8.71 3.99
C GLY A 103 17.32 -7.63 3.32
N GLN A 104 17.04 -7.72 2.02
CA GLN A 104 16.08 -6.85 1.34
C GLN A 104 14.67 -6.99 1.93
N MET A 105 13.83 -5.99 1.67
CA MET A 105 12.41 -6.02 1.98
C MET A 105 11.66 -6.24 0.66
N CYS A 106 10.98 -7.37 0.53
CA CYS A 106 10.33 -7.82 -0.69
C CYS A 106 8.81 -7.88 -0.55
N ARG A 107 8.12 -7.75 -1.68
CA ARG A 107 6.68 -7.98 -1.78
C ARG A 107 6.34 -9.36 -1.22
N GLY A 108 5.31 -9.42 -0.38
CA GLY A 108 4.88 -10.61 0.34
C GLY A 108 5.59 -10.83 1.68
N ASP A 109 6.65 -10.07 2.01
CA ASP A 109 7.26 -10.15 3.33
C ASP A 109 6.25 -9.70 4.40
N ILE A 110 6.21 -10.42 5.51
CA ILE A 110 5.29 -10.10 6.61
C ILE A 110 5.88 -8.98 7.47
N ALA A 111 5.10 -7.91 7.59
CA ALA A 111 5.34 -6.82 8.52
C ALA A 111 4.35 -6.90 9.69
N ARG A 112 4.78 -6.45 10.86
CA ARG A 112 3.92 -6.36 12.04
C ARG A 112 4.01 -4.97 12.67
N THR A 113 2.91 -4.48 13.20
CA THR A 113 2.91 -3.25 14.00
C THR A 113 3.05 -3.60 15.48
N VAL A 114 3.89 -2.84 16.17
CA VAL A 114 4.12 -2.98 17.62
C VAL A 114 3.83 -1.64 18.26
N ASP A 115 2.99 -1.65 19.31
CA ASP A 115 2.76 -0.49 20.15
C ASP A 115 4.02 -0.21 20.97
N LEU A 116 4.55 1.02 20.88
CA LEU A 116 5.81 1.41 21.50
C LEU A 116 5.72 1.58 23.02
N THR A 117 4.52 1.70 23.58
CA THR A 117 4.31 1.89 25.02
C THR A 117 4.27 0.54 25.74
N SER A 118 3.54 -0.42 25.18
CA SER A 118 3.31 -1.75 25.76
C SER A 118 4.23 -2.83 25.20
N GLY A 119 4.83 -2.62 24.03
CA GLY A 119 5.60 -3.62 23.30
C GLY A 119 4.75 -4.73 22.67
N ILE A 120 3.42 -4.62 22.73
CA ILE A 120 2.49 -5.63 22.23
C ILE A 120 2.29 -5.47 20.72
N GLN A 121 2.19 -6.58 20.01
CA GLN A 121 1.85 -6.58 18.59
C GLN A 121 0.38 -6.17 18.41
N ALA A 122 0.16 -5.16 17.56
CA ALA A 122 -1.17 -4.60 17.31
C ALA A 122 -1.79 -5.07 15.98
N GLY A 123 -0.96 -5.48 15.03
CA GLY A 123 -1.42 -5.90 13.71
C GLY A 123 -0.32 -6.57 12.88
N SER A 124 -0.72 -7.01 11.69
CA SER A 124 0.19 -7.58 10.68
C SER A 124 -0.34 -7.32 9.28
N CYS A 125 0.56 -7.09 8.34
CA CYS A 125 0.26 -6.91 6.93
C CYS A 125 1.41 -7.51 6.09
N ALA A 126 1.21 -7.59 4.78
CA ALA A 126 2.28 -7.95 3.85
C ALA A 126 2.81 -6.68 3.15
N ILE A 127 4.12 -6.68 2.89
CA ILE A 127 4.76 -5.65 2.07
C ILE A 127 4.25 -5.78 0.63
N GLY A 128 3.85 -4.69 -0.01
CA GLY A 128 3.47 -4.71 -1.42
C GLY A 128 4.64 -4.46 -2.37
N ALA A 129 4.33 -4.13 -3.63
CA ALA A 129 5.35 -3.71 -4.58
C ALA A 129 5.88 -2.28 -4.27
N PHE A 130 7.08 -1.97 -4.75
CA PHE A 130 7.68 -0.65 -4.59
C PHE A 130 7.62 0.11 -5.91
N VAL A 131 6.89 1.22 -5.97
CA VAL A 131 6.83 2.09 -7.15
C VAL A 131 7.80 3.26 -6.96
N PRO A 132 8.89 3.37 -7.74
CA PRO A 132 9.81 4.48 -7.64
C PRO A 132 9.20 5.73 -8.27
N TYR A 133 9.09 6.81 -7.50
CA TYR A 133 8.77 8.15 -7.98
C TYR A 133 10.06 8.95 -8.04
N THR A 134 10.46 9.39 -9.23
CA THR A 134 11.73 10.09 -9.45
C THR A 134 11.49 11.46 -10.09
N ALA A 135 12.13 12.49 -9.56
CA ALA A 135 12.12 13.82 -10.16
C ALA A 135 12.88 13.78 -11.50
N PRO A 136 12.36 14.46 -12.55
CA PRO A 136 13.06 14.55 -13.82
C PRO A 136 14.43 15.20 -13.62
N ARG A 137 15.42 14.78 -14.43
CA ARG A 137 16.71 15.47 -14.45
C ARG A 137 16.49 16.86 -15.05
N SER A 138 16.74 17.89 -14.25
CA SER A 138 16.91 19.28 -14.68
C SER A 138 18.24 19.47 -15.38
#